data_AF-A0A955BMU1-F1
#
_entry.id   AF-A0A955BMU1-F1
#
_cell.length_a   1.000
_cell.length_b   1.000
_cell.length_c   1.000
_cell.angle_alpha   90.00
_cell.angle_beta   90.00
_cell.angle_gamma   90.00
#
_symmetry.space_group_name_H-M   'P 1'
#
loop_
_entity.id
_entity.type
_entity.pdbx_description
1 polymer ?
#
loop_
_entity_poly.entity_id
_entity_poly.type
_entity_poly.pdbx_seq_one_letter_code
_entity_poly.pdbx_strand_id
1 'polypeptide(L)'
;MLTTEFEEAVREVLVQSWDPIGIKDDPEWPKDEYDAYISEICAFLLRGEPDDFIARHLCFIEKSLMGLGSTGVSERLPVARKLKAVGARYTSA
;
A
#
# COMPACT_ATOMS: atom_id res chain seq x y z
N MET A 1 -0.67 -5.84 -18.56
CA MET A 1 -0.88 -6.74 -17.42
C MET A 1 0.29 -6.51 -16.49
N LEU A 2 0.06 -5.92 -15.33
CA LEU A 2 1.13 -5.83 -14.33
C LEU A 2 1.44 -7.25 -13.88
N THR A 3 2.72 -7.57 -13.75
CA THR A 3 3.14 -8.92 -13.40
C THR A 3 2.68 -9.22 -11.97
N THR A 4 2.30 -10.47 -11.71
CA THR A 4 1.93 -10.97 -10.37
C THR A 4 3.00 -10.62 -9.33
N GLU A 5 4.28 -10.59 -9.73
CA GLU A 5 5.42 -10.20 -8.91
C GLU A 5 5.37 -8.74 -8.40
N PHE A 6 4.83 -7.81 -9.21
CA PHE A 6 4.70 -6.41 -8.77
C PHE A 6 3.59 -6.28 -7.72
N GLU A 7 2.45 -6.93 -7.96
CA GLU A 7 1.33 -6.95 -7.02
C GLU A 7 1.72 -7.64 -5.71
N GLU A 8 2.48 -8.74 -5.76
CA GLU A 8 3.05 -9.40 -4.59
C GLU A 8 3.99 -8.49 -3.80
N ALA A 9 4.90 -7.78 -4.46
CA ALA A 9 5.81 -6.86 -3.77
C ALA A 9 5.06 -5.70 -3.11
N VAL A 10 3.96 -5.22 -3.71
CA VAL A 10 3.07 -4.23 -3.09
C VAL A 10 2.34 -4.83 -1.88
N ARG A 11 1.76 -6.04 -2.02
CA ARG A 11 1.11 -6.77 -0.92
C ARG A 11 2.03 -6.90 0.29
N GLU A 12 3.28 -7.30 0.08
CA GLU A 12 4.27 -7.42 1.15
C GLU A 12 4.46 -6.10 1.90
N VAL A 13 4.55 -4.97 1.21
CA VAL A 13 4.68 -3.67 1.87
C VAL A 13 3.42 -3.31 2.66
N LEU A 14 2.23 -3.60 2.14
CA LEU A 14 0.97 -3.34 2.85
C LEU A 14 0.89 -4.16 4.14
N VAL A 15 1.15 -5.46 4.07
CA VAL A 15 1.13 -6.35 5.24
C VAL A 15 2.25 -6.03 6.23
N GLN A 16 3.47 -5.75 5.77
CA GLN A 16 4.61 -5.59 6.69
C GLN A 16 4.75 -4.17 7.26
N SER A 17 4.23 -3.16 6.58
CA SER A 17 4.52 -1.75 6.92
C SER A 17 3.30 -0.87 7.10
N TRP A 18 2.16 -1.19 6.49
CA TRP A 18 0.96 -0.37 6.60
C TRP A 18 0.02 -0.88 7.68
N ASP A 19 -0.35 -2.15 7.54
CA ASP A 19 -1.16 -2.99 8.43
C ASP A 19 -2.01 -2.28 9.50
N PRO A 20 -3.01 -1.48 9.09
CA PRO A 20 -3.79 -0.69 10.04
C PRO A 20 -4.73 -1.53 10.93
N ILE A 21 -5.05 -2.76 10.53
CA ILE A 21 -5.91 -3.69 11.30
C ILE A 21 -5.11 -4.73 12.09
N GLY A 22 -3.78 -4.76 11.96
CA GLY A 22 -2.90 -5.56 12.83
C GLY A 22 -2.82 -7.04 12.47
N ILE A 23 -2.99 -7.42 11.20
CA ILE A 23 -3.01 -8.81 10.75
C ILE A 23 -1.63 -9.40 10.46
N LYS A 24 -0.56 -8.58 10.43
CA LYS A 24 0.78 -9.05 10.06
C LYS A 24 1.32 -10.17 10.96
N ASP A 25 0.92 -10.15 12.24
CA ASP A 25 1.40 -11.05 13.28
C ASP A 25 0.45 -12.24 13.49
N ASP A 26 -0.68 -12.26 12.78
CA ASP A 26 -1.67 -13.33 12.84
C ASP A 26 -1.45 -14.32 11.67
N PRO A 27 -0.92 -15.52 11.94
CA PRO A 27 -0.67 -16.51 10.89
C PRO A 27 -1.95 -17.16 10.34
N GLU A 28 -3.08 -17.04 11.03
CA GLU A 28 -4.38 -17.57 10.59
C GLU A 28 -5.14 -16.55 9.73
N TRP A 29 -4.73 -15.27 9.76
CA TRP A 29 -5.37 -14.24 8.97
C TRP A 29 -4.97 -14.32 7.49
N PRO A 30 -5.93 -14.24 6.56
CA PRO A 30 -5.63 -14.22 5.13
C PRO A 30 -4.74 -13.02 4.74
N LYS A 31 -3.60 -13.29 4.07
CA LYS A 31 -2.67 -12.24 3.61
C LYS A 31 -3.18 -11.45 2.41
N ASP A 32 -4.28 -11.89 1.82
CA ASP A 32 -4.97 -11.26 0.69
C ASP A 32 -6.01 -10.20 1.14
N GLU A 33 -6.12 -9.93 2.44
CA GLU A 33 -7.02 -8.90 3.01
C GLU A 33 -6.85 -7.51 2.36
N TYR A 34 -5.64 -7.18 1.92
CA TYR A 34 -5.34 -5.89 1.30
C TYR A 34 -5.42 -5.90 -0.23
N ASP A 35 -5.75 -7.03 -0.87
CA ASP A 35 -5.68 -7.22 -2.32
C ASP A 35 -6.61 -6.28 -3.09
N ALA A 36 -7.76 -5.96 -2.50
CA ALA A 36 -8.72 -5.03 -3.08
C ALA A 36 -8.12 -3.64 -3.37
N TYR A 37 -7.03 -3.25 -2.69
CA TYR A 37 -6.38 -1.94 -2.84
C TYR A 37 -5.13 -1.99 -3.73
N ILE A 38 -4.60 -3.19 -4.01
CA ILE A 38 -3.30 -3.35 -4.69
C ILE A 38 -3.35 -2.77 -6.10
N SER A 39 -4.37 -3.09 -6.89
CA SER A 39 -4.43 -2.66 -8.29
C SER A 39 -4.44 -1.13 -8.43
N GLU A 40 -5.15 -0.42 -7.54
CA GLU A 40 -5.19 1.04 -7.54
C GLU A 40 -3.84 1.64 -7.11
N ILE A 41 -3.24 1.12 -6.04
CA ILE A 41 -1.93 1.56 -5.56
C ILE A 41 -0.85 1.32 -6.62
N CYS A 42 -0.85 0.16 -7.28
CA CYS A 42 0.02 -0.14 -8.41
C CYS A 42 -0.11 0.90 -9.53
N ALA A 43 -1.35 1.27 -9.90
CA ALA A 43 -1.58 2.29 -10.92
C ALA A 43 -0.99 3.66 -10.51
N PHE A 44 -1.06 4.02 -9.23
CA PHE A 44 -0.49 5.27 -8.72
C PHE A 44 1.04 5.26 -8.77
N LEU A 45 1.64 4.13 -8.42
CA LEU A 45 3.09 3.94 -8.48
C LEU A 45 3.63 4.06 -9.91
N LEU A 46 2.94 3.48 -10.89
CA LEU A 46 3.34 3.52 -12.30
C LEU A 46 3.23 4.92 -12.92
N ARG A 47 2.24 5.71 -12.48
CA ARG A 47 2.11 7.11 -12.90
C ARG A 47 3.13 8.03 -12.23
N GLY A 48 3.89 7.53 -11.26
CA GLY A 48 4.88 8.33 -10.54
C GLY A 48 4.26 9.34 -9.59
N GLU A 49 3.09 9.05 -9.02
CA GLU A 49 2.43 9.93 -8.05
C GLU A 49 3.38 10.26 -6.86
N PRO A 50 3.27 11.46 -6.27
CA PRO A 50 4.17 11.87 -5.20
C PRO A 50 3.84 11.13 -3.88
N ASP A 51 4.82 11.07 -2.98
CA ASP A 51 4.72 10.27 -1.74
C ASP A 51 3.56 10.74 -0.85
N ASP A 52 3.28 12.04 -0.82
CA ASP A 52 2.17 12.62 -0.06
C ASP A 52 0.80 12.26 -0.66
N PHE A 53 0.71 12.07 -1.98
CA PHE A 53 -0.50 11.55 -2.62
C PHE A 53 -0.79 10.12 -2.18
N ILE A 54 0.22 9.24 -2.25
CA ILE A 54 0.08 7.84 -1.82
C ILE A 54 -0.25 7.78 -0.33
N ALA A 55 0.42 8.57 0.52
CA ALA A 55 0.14 8.62 1.94
C ALA A 55 -1.30 9.08 2.25
N ARG A 56 -1.80 10.11 1.55
CA ARG A 56 -3.21 10.54 1.68
C ARG A 56 -4.18 9.45 1.25
N HIS A 57 -3.85 8.68 0.22
CA HIS A 57 -4.69 7.59 -0.24
C HIS A 57 -4.76 6.44 0.78
N LEU A 58 -3.63 6.07 1.41
CA LEU A 58 -3.63 5.11 2.51
C LEU A 58 -4.51 5.57 3.68
N CYS A 59 -4.43 6.86 4.05
CA CYS A 59 -5.32 7.44 5.06
C CYS A 59 -6.80 7.43 4.62
N PHE A 60 -7.08 7.59 3.34
CA PHE A 60 -8.43 7.47 2.80
C PHE A 60 -8.95 6.04 2.94
N ILE A 61 -8.16 5.02 2.59
CA ILE A 61 -8.57 3.62 2.74
C ILE A 61 -8.90 3.31 4.21
N GLU A 62 -8.01 3.69 5.14
CA GLU A 62 -8.24 3.53 6.58
C GLU A 62 -9.58 4.12 7.01
N LYS A 63 -9.82 5.39 6.66
CA LYS A 63 -10.98 6.13 7.15
C LYS A 63 -12.28 5.75 6.45
N SER A 64 -12.24 5.63 5.14
CA SER A 64 -13.43 5.57 4.30
C SER A 64 -13.81 4.15 3.91
N LEU A 65 -12.84 3.23 3.82
CA LEU A 65 -13.10 1.85 3.42
C LEU A 65 -13.05 0.89 4.61
N MET A 66 -12.15 1.12 5.58
CA MET A 66 -12.04 0.30 6.79
C MET A 66 -12.80 0.87 8.00
N GLY A 67 -13.24 2.14 7.94
CA GLY A 67 -13.94 2.78 9.05
C GLY A 67 -13.06 3.07 10.27
N LEU A 68 -11.74 3.09 10.10
CA LEU A 68 -10.75 3.35 11.13
C LEU A 68 -10.53 4.86 11.33
N GLY A 69 -9.96 5.23 12.48
CA GLY A 69 -9.33 6.54 12.61
C GLY A 69 -8.09 6.62 11.74
N SER A 70 -7.79 7.79 11.16
CA SER A 70 -6.51 7.99 10.48
C SER A 70 -5.46 8.48 11.46
N THR A 71 -4.28 7.86 11.45
CA THR A 71 -3.09 8.33 12.20
C THR A 71 -2.46 9.58 11.56
N GLY A 72 -2.92 9.98 10.37
CA GLY A 72 -2.50 11.17 9.67
C GLY A 72 -1.49 10.90 8.55
N VAL A 73 -1.45 11.80 7.56
CA VAL A 73 -0.62 11.66 6.35
C VAL A 73 0.86 11.49 6.69
N SER A 74 1.37 12.23 7.68
CA SER A 74 2.78 12.17 8.09
C SER A 74 3.21 10.77 8.53
N GLU A 75 2.32 10.04 9.22
CA GLU A 75 2.57 8.66 9.68
C GLU A 75 2.56 7.65 8.53
N ARG A 76 1.94 7.99 7.39
CA ARG A 76 1.89 7.15 6.19
C ARG A 76 2.97 7.48 5.16
N LEU A 77 3.69 8.58 5.31
CA LEU A 77 4.83 8.91 4.44
C LEU A 77 5.91 7.81 4.41
N PRO A 78 6.31 7.18 5.54
CA PRO A 78 7.29 6.08 5.49
C PRO A 78 6.81 4.88 4.67
N VAL A 79 5.51 4.55 4.75
CA VAL A 79 4.89 3.46 3.98
C VAL A 79 4.84 3.83 2.49
N ALA A 80 4.40 5.05 2.17
CA ALA A 80 4.37 5.56 0.81
C ALA A 80 5.75 5.51 0.14
N ARG A 81 6.82 5.88 0.86
CA ARG A 81 8.20 5.78 0.38
C ARG A 81 8.64 4.34 0.09
N LYS A 82 8.23 3.38 0.91
CA LYS A 82 8.50 1.95 0.65
C LYS A 82 7.77 1.47 -0.60
N LEU A 83 6.49 1.82 -0.76
CA LEU A 83 5.70 1.51 -1.96
C LEU A 83 6.34 2.12 -3.21
N LYS A 84 6.77 3.38 -3.14
CA LYS A 84 7.52 4.08 -4.20
C LYS A 84 8.80 3.35 -4.59
N ALA A 85 9.57 2.89 -3.60
CA ALA A 85 10.81 2.15 -3.85
C ALA A 85 10.55 0.80 -4.53
N VAL A 86 9.40 0.16 -4.27
CA VAL A 86 8.94 -1.02 -5.04
C VAL A 86 8.59 -0.59 -6.47
N GLY A 87 7.72 0.41 -6.64
CA GLY A 87 7.29 0.89 -7.96
C GLY A 87 8.44 1.28 -8.89
N ALA A 88 9.48 1.94 -8.35
CA ALA A 88 10.67 2.34 -9.11
C ALA A 88 11.41 1.17 -9.80
N ARG A 89 11.31 -0.05 -9.26
CA ARG A 89 11.90 -1.27 -9.85
C ARG A 89 11.17 -1.72 -11.12
N TYR A 90 9.90 -1.33 -11.26
CA TYR A 90 9.01 -1.74 -12.34
C TYR A 90 8.68 -0.61 -13.33
N THR A 91 9.06 0.63 -13.01
CA THR A 91 8.93 1.80 -13.91
C THR A 91 10.21 2.15 -14.65
N SER A 92 11.30 1.42 -14.42
CA SER A 92 12.57 1.60 -15.15
C SER A 92 12.50 0.91 -16.51
N ALA A 93 11.99 1.61 -17.51
CA ALA A 93 12.11 1.29 -18.95
C ALA A 93 12.73 2.48 -19.69
#